data_AF-A0A6M0CNU2-F1
#
_entry.id   AF-A0A6M0CNU2-F1
#
_cell.length_a   1.000
_cell.length_b   1.000
_cell.length_c   1.000
_cell.angle_alpha   90.00
_cell.angle_beta   90.00
_cell.angle_gamma   90.00
#
_symmetry.space_group_name_H-M   'P 1'
#
loop_
_entity.id
_entity.type
_entity.pdbx_description
1 polymer ?
#
loop_
_entity_poly.entity_id
_entity_poly.type
_entity_poly.pdbx_seq_one_letter_code
_entity_poly.pdbx_strand_id
1 'polypeptide(L)'
;MIFYLWFDEQAGQIRFNLINENHSKLPFTSKVEFAENQKIIISDFLESEYLNGIPFSELDEKNLTIDRENITKVYKELLVKE
;
A
#
# COMPACT_ATOMS: atom_id res chain seq x y z
N MET A 1 -3.12 -20.39 1.75
CA MET A 1 -3.88 -19.11 1.59
C MET A 1 -2.90 -17.96 1.74
N ILE A 2 -3.04 -16.84 1.04
CA ILE A 2 -2.10 -15.72 1.13
C ILE A 2 -2.79 -14.54 1.81
N PHE A 3 -2.17 -14.02 2.86
CA PHE A 3 -2.49 -12.73 3.46
C PHE A 3 -1.57 -11.66 2.90
N TYR A 4 -2.11 -10.48 2.61
CA TYR A 4 -1.28 -9.32 2.31
C TYR A 4 -1.97 -8.03 2.75
N LEU A 5 -1.16 -7.02 3.03
CA LEU A 5 -1.62 -5.68 3.37
C LEU A 5 -0.71 -4.63 2.76
N TRP A 6 -1.29 -3.48 2.46
CA TRP A 6 -0.59 -2.29 1.97
C TRP A 6 -1.33 -1.03 2.44
N PHE A 7 -0.61 0.07 2.42
CA PHE A 7 -1.20 1.39 2.59
C PHE A 7 -1.58 1.94 1.21
N ASP A 8 -2.86 2.20 1.00
CA ASP A 8 -3.41 2.86 -0.19
C ASP A 8 -3.42 4.37 0.07
N GLU A 9 -2.34 5.05 -0.31
CA GLU A 9 -2.17 6.51 -0.14
C GLU A 9 -3.31 7.30 -0.80
N GLN A 10 -3.73 6.91 -2.00
CA GLN A 10 -4.78 7.60 -2.75
C GLN A 10 -6.14 7.52 -2.05
N ALA A 11 -6.40 6.41 -1.34
CA ALA A 11 -7.62 6.24 -0.57
C ALA A 11 -7.45 6.56 0.93
N GLY A 12 -6.24 6.95 1.38
CA GLY A 12 -5.94 7.27 2.78
C GLY A 12 -6.23 6.12 3.75
N GLN A 13 -6.04 4.86 3.35
CA GLN A 13 -6.43 3.70 4.17
C GLN A 13 -5.48 2.51 4.06
N ILE A 14 -5.36 1.74 5.13
CA ILE A 14 -4.71 0.42 5.10
C ILE A 14 -5.70 -0.61 4.59
N ARG A 15 -5.28 -1.43 3.63
CA ARG A 15 -6.10 -2.53 3.08
C ARG A 15 -5.55 -3.88 3.52
N PHE A 16 -6.44 -4.71 4.06
CA PHE A 16 -6.17 -6.09 4.48
C PHE A 16 -6.86 -7.05 3.52
N ASN A 17 -6.12 -7.99 2.94
CA ASN A 17 -6.66 -8.90 1.93
C ASN A 17 -6.20 -10.35 2.13
N LEU A 18 -7.09 -11.27 1.75
CA LEU A 18 -6.84 -12.71 1.73
C LEU A 18 -7.16 -13.23 0.34
N ILE A 19 -6.22 -13.94 -0.28
CA ILE A 19 -6.39 -14.56 -1.59
C ILE A 19 -6.02 -16.03 -1.57
N ASN A 20 -6.61 -16.79 -2.49
CA ASN A 20 -6.22 -18.17 -2.72
C ASN A 20 -4.79 -18.19 -3.26
N GLU A 21 -3.95 -19.09 -2.74
CA GLU A 21 -2.56 -19.25 -3.19
C GLU A 21 -2.43 -19.70 -4.65
N ASN A 22 -3.44 -20.39 -5.18
CA ASN A 22 -3.55 -20.74 -6.59
C ASN A 22 -3.64 -19.49 -7.50
N HIS A 23 -3.96 -18.33 -6.93
CA HIS A 23 -3.99 -17.02 -7.60
C HIS A 23 -3.03 -16.07 -6.87
N SER A 24 -1.74 -16.36 -6.92
CA SER A 24 -0.69 -15.68 -6.14
C SER A 24 -0.27 -14.30 -6.66
N LYS A 25 -0.75 -13.91 -7.86
CA LYS A 25 -0.49 -12.60 -8.47
C LYS A 25 -1.34 -11.54 -7.77
N LEU A 26 -0.66 -10.53 -7.23
CA LEU A 26 -1.31 -9.38 -6.59
C LEU A 26 -1.87 -8.42 -7.65
N PRO A 27 -2.99 -7.71 -7.38
CA PRO A 27 -3.68 -6.88 -8.35
C PRO A 27 -3.03 -5.49 -8.54
N PHE A 28 -1.71 -5.42 -8.49
CA PHE A 28 -0.96 -4.16 -8.65
C PHE A 28 -0.38 -4.05 -10.05
N THR A 29 -0.56 -2.89 -10.68
CA THR A 29 0.09 -2.52 -11.94
C THR A 29 1.39 -1.74 -11.71
N SER A 30 1.53 -1.15 -10.52
CA SER A 30 2.74 -0.50 -10.02
C SER A 30 3.85 -1.49 -9.70
N LYS A 31 5.08 -0.97 -9.58
CA LYS A 31 6.20 -1.74 -9.04
C LYS A 31 5.89 -2.08 -7.58
N VAL A 32 5.98 -3.37 -7.23
CA VAL A 32 5.74 -3.85 -5.87
C VAL A 32 7.05 -4.06 -5.14
N GLU A 33 7.15 -3.48 -3.94
CA GLU A 33 8.26 -3.73 -3.01
C GLU A 33 7.73 -4.42 -1.76
N PHE A 34 8.32 -5.56 -1.40
CA PHE A 34 7.84 -6.34 -0.26
C PHE A 34 8.44 -5.83 1.04
N ALA A 35 7.58 -5.51 1.99
CA ALA A 35 7.97 -5.16 3.35
C ALA A 35 8.26 -6.43 4.17
N GLU A 36 9.29 -6.37 5.01
CA GLU A 36 9.69 -7.49 5.88
C GLU A 36 8.65 -7.82 6.94
N ASN A 37 7.89 -6.83 7.40
CA ASN A 37 6.86 -7.00 8.42
C ASN A 37 5.75 -5.95 8.29
N GLN A 38 4.62 -6.24 8.94
CA GLN A 38 3.40 -5.43 8.92
C GLN A 38 3.61 -4.03 9.52
N LYS A 39 4.55 -3.88 10.47
CA LYS A 39 4.79 -2.60 11.16
C LYS A 39 5.30 -1.54 10.19
N ILE A 40 6.08 -1.94 9.18
CA ILE A 40 6.58 -1.00 8.16
C ILE A 40 5.40 -0.30 7.46
N ILE A 41 4.39 -1.07 7.03
CA ILE A 41 3.22 -0.49 6.36
C ILE A 41 2.38 0.37 7.31
N ILE A 42 2.22 -0.08 8.56
CA ILE A 42 1.47 0.68 9.57
C ILE A 42 2.18 2.00 9.90
N SER A 43 3.51 2.00 10.02
CA SER A 43 4.31 3.19 10.21
C SER A 43 4.18 4.15 9.02
N ASP A 44 4.29 3.65 7.78
CA ASP A 44 4.10 4.47 6.58
C ASP A 44 2.73 5.16 6.57
N PHE A 45 1.66 4.46 7.01
CA PHE A 45 0.33 5.04 7.14
C PHE A 45 0.24 6.11 8.23
N LEU A 46 0.78 5.83 9.42
CA LEU A 46 0.71 6.74 10.57
C LEU A 46 1.55 8.01 10.38
N GLU A 47 2.63 7.92 9.60
CA GLU A 47 3.52 9.05 9.28
C GLU A 47 3.08 9.79 8.01
N SER A 48 2.04 9.31 7.33
CA SER A 48 1.56 9.89 6.08
C SER A 48 0.84 11.22 6.30
N GLU A 49 1.09 12.17 5.39
CA GLU A 49 0.29 13.40 5.29
C GLU A 49 -1.18 13.10 4.96
N TYR A 50 -1.47 11.95 4.34
CA TYR A 50 -2.83 11.51 3.98
C TYR A 50 -3.63 10.92 5.15
N LEU A 51 -3.03 10.71 6.32
CA LEU A 51 -3.69 10.12 7.49
C LEU A 51 -4.98 10.86 7.88
N ASN A 52 -4.97 12.19 7.76
CA ASN A 52 -6.08 13.07 8.14
C ASN A 52 -6.85 13.59 6.92
N GLY A 53 -6.78 12.88 5.79
CA GLY A 53 -7.34 13.29 4.51
C GLY A 53 -6.31 13.92 3.58
N ILE A 54 -6.76 14.32 2.39
CA ILE A 54 -5.89 14.84 1.33
C ILE A 54 -5.29 16.21 1.77
N PRO A 55 -3.95 16.37 1.80
CA PRO A 55 -3.32 17.65 2.10
C PRO A 55 -3.73 18.74 1.11
N PHE A 56 -4.00 19.96 1.60
CA PHE A 56 -4.35 21.08 0.72
C PHE A 56 -3.23 21.45 -0.26
N SER A 57 -1.97 21.14 0.06
CA SER A 57 -0.80 21.32 -0.83
C SER A 57 -0.91 20.53 -2.14
N GLU A 58 -1.68 19.43 -2.17
CA GLU A 58 -1.96 18.67 -3.40
C GLU A 58 -2.75 19.51 -4.43
N LEU A 59 -3.48 20.53 -3.98
CA LEU A 59 -4.25 21.42 -4.87
C LEU A 59 -3.40 22.48 -5.56
N ASP A 60 -2.11 22.60 -5.19
CA ASP A 60 -1.20 23.54 -5.85
C ASP A 60 -0.91 23.06 -7.28
N GLU A 61 -1.13 23.93 -8.28
CA GLU A 61 -0.96 23.61 -9.71
C GLU A 61 0.44 23.04 -10.06
N LYS A 62 1.45 23.35 -9.25
CA LYS A 62 2.83 22.85 -9.41
C LYS A 62 2.98 21.36 -9.06
N ASN A 63 2.10 20.82 -8.22
CA ASN A 63 2.12 19.43 -7.79
C ASN A 63 1.34 18.52 -8.76
N LEU A 64 0.44 19.06 -9.58
CA LEU A 64 -0.38 18.32 -10.54
C LEU A 64 0.40 17.73 -11.73
N THR A 65 1.64 18.17 -11.95
CA THR A 65 2.47 17.75 -13.11
C THR A 65 3.60 16.79 -12.75
N ILE A 66 3.73 16.39 -11.49
CA ILE A 66 4.83 15.54 -11.04
C ILE A 66 4.41 14.07 -11.20
N ASP A 67 4.88 13.42 -12.27
CA ASP A 67 4.72 11.98 -12.46
C ASP A 67 5.70 11.25 -11.53
N ARG A 68 5.25 10.95 -10.31
CA ARG A 68 6.04 10.18 -9.34
C ARG A 68 5.98 8.71 -9.73
N GLU A 69 7.13 8.04 -9.77
CA GLU A 69 7.17 6.59 -9.96
C GLU A 69 6.45 5.93 -8.76
N ASN A 70 5.24 5.43 -9.00
CA ASN A 70 4.41 4.86 -7.95
C ASN A 70 4.93 3.46 -7.58
N ILE A 71 5.63 3.38 -6.46
CA ILE A 71 6.05 2.12 -5.83
C ILE A 71 5.00 1.76 -4.78
N THR A 72 4.43 0.56 -4.87
CA THR A 72 3.50 0.05 -3.87
C THR A 72 4.21 -0.90 -2.92
N LYS A 73 4.34 -0.48 -1.66
CA LYS A 73 4.92 -1.32 -0.60
C LYS A 73 3.87 -2.27 -0.06
N VAL A 74 4.18 -3.57 -0.01
CA VAL A 74 3.23 -4.62 0.38
C VAL A 74 3.88 -5.56 1.39
N TYR A 75 3.22 -5.82 2.52
CA TYR A 75 3.53 -6.98 3.34
C TYR A 75 2.71 -8.19 2.85
N LYS A 76 3.33 -9.37 2.76
CA LYS A 76 2.71 -10.60 2.28
C LYS A 76 3.18 -11.81 3.09
N GLU A 77 2.23 -12.68 3.43
CA GLU A 77 2.47 -13.91 4.20
C GLU A 77 1.68 -15.08 3.61
N LEU A 78 2.30 -16.26 3.55
CA LEU A 78 1.59 -17.51 3.25
C LEU A 78 1.05 -18.09 4.55
N LEU A 79 -0.27 -18.14 4.67
CA LEU A 79 -0.96 -18.79 5.77
C LEU A 79 -1.01 -20.29 5.53
N VAL A 80 -0.26 -21.03 6.34
CA VAL A 80 -0.26 -22.49 6.39
C VAL A 80 -1.22 -22.92 7.50
N LYS A 81 -2.05 -23.93 7.24
CA LYS A 81 -2.85 -24.57 8.30
C LYS A 81 -1.90 -25.44 9.13
N GLU A 82 -1.84 -25.18 10.43
CA GLU A 82 -1.26 -26.10 11.42
C GLU A 82 -2.04 -27.42 11.51
#